data_AF-A0A5N5ERG6-F1
#
_entry.id   AF-A0A5N5ERG6-F1
#
_cell.length_a   1.000
_cell.length_b   1.000
_cell.length_c   1.000
_cell.angle_alpha   90.00
_cell.angle_beta   90.00
_cell.angle_gamma   90.00
#
_symmetry.space_group_name_H-M   'P 1'
#
loop_
_entity.id
_entity.type
_entity.pdbx_description
1 polymer ?
#
loop_
_entity_poly.entity_id
_entity_poly.type
_entity_poly.pdbx_seq_one_letter_code
_entity_poly.pdbx_strand_id
1 'polypeptide(L)'
;MPASRPDLALLPRPSKVSSLGGRLTLDRDTTVRALPGAEPAAALLRSLVGPAAGLPLEPSPEGRIVLALDEQLGGLGEEGYGLTVGPQALLLRAAHPTGLLRGVQTVRQLLPAEALSGGSTTGSWELPCVEITDVPDRPWRGAMLDVARHFRPIGYLRRYVDLLALHKLNTLHLHLTDDQGWRMPVDAYPRLTSVGSRRARSQREPSGPDGVHFDAVPHEGAYTKAELRGLVRYAAERGVTVVPEVEMPGHVRAALAAYPELGNNPGRELDVWDRWGVCDTVLGVHEEVFAFCRAVLEEVMDVFPSPYIHIGGEECPTTEWENSPAARERAAAEGLADPAALHGWFMGRIGAFLVERGRIPLGWAETGTELPLDFTVMTWRDPSHALAAARRGHQVIAAHHRATYLDYAQSGDPSEPVAQPGAPVTLHTVHGYEPAPAAWAEAERVRVLGTQAQLWTEYVRTPEEIEYLSYPRLCALADRSWSGGRGDWPGFVERLRHHTARLDALGVPYRPLDARSLEEATYASPSSGTARPRS
;
A
#
# COMPACT_ATOMS: atom_id res chain seq x y z
N MET A 1 26.45 19.73 -8.15
CA MET A 1 25.57 18.66 -8.67
C MET A 1 25.15 19.07 -10.06
N PRO A 2 25.29 18.23 -11.11
CA PRO A 2 24.76 18.62 -12.41
C PRO A 2 23.25 18.78 -12.26
N ALA A 3 22.73 19.96 -12.58
CA ALA A 3 21.31 20.25 -12.57
C ALA A 3 20.58 19.17 -13.37
N SER A 4 19.51 18.60 -12.81
CA SER A 4 18.66 17.66 -13.53
C SER A 4 18.17 18.34 -14.80
N ARG A 5 18.49 17.78 -15.96
CA ARG A 5 17.85 18.22 -17.20
C ARG A 5 16.35 17.89 -17.07
N PRO A 6 15.44 18.84 -17.35
CA PRO A 6 13.99 18.66 -17.19
C PRO A 6 13.48 17.40 -17.89
N ASP A 7 14.10 17.01 -19.01
CA ASP A 7 13.79 15.84 -19.84
C ASP A 7 13.92 14.47 -19.12
N LEU A 8 14.60 14.38 -17.97
CA LEU A 8 14.81 13.11 -17.23
C LEU A 8 14.13 13.11 -15.85
N ALA A 9 13.12 13.93 -15.63
CA ALA A 9 12.38 14.02 -14.37
C ALA A 9 11.61 12.72 -14.03
N LEU A 10 12.35 11.68 -13.66
CA LEU A 10 11.91 10.34 -13.29
C LEU A 10 11.58 10.31 -11.80
N LEU A 11 10.43 9.72 -11.47
CA LEU A 11 9.99 9.49 -10.09
C LEU A 11 9.51 8.04 -9.92
N PRO A 12 10.17 7.23 -9.10
CA PRO A 12 11.32 7.56 -8.23
C PRO A 12 12.62 7.83 -9.01
N ARG A 13 13.55 8.56 -8.37
CA ARG A 13 14.91 8.77 -8.90
C ARG A 13 15.66 7.44 -9.05
N PRO A 14 16.22 7.14 -10.25
CA PRO A 14 17.01 5.93 -10.43
C PRO A 14 18.32 5.94 -9.63
N SER A 15 18.82 4.75 -9.26
CA SER A 15 20.10 4.61 -8.53
C SER A 15 21.28 5.21 -9.31
N LYS A 16 21.34 4.99 -10.62
CA LYS A 16 22.34 5.60 -11.52
C LYS A 16 21.72 5.95 -12.86
N VAL A 17 21.99 7.15 -13.35
CA VAL A 17 21.60 7.63 -14.69
C VAL A 17 22.76 8.36 -15.35
N SER A 18 22.95 8.16 -16.66
CA SER A 18 23.93 8.86 -17.49
C SER A 18 23.28 9.26 -18.81
N SER A 19 23.34 10.54 -19.18
CA SER A 19 22.84 11.02 -20.47
C SER A 19 23.88 10.77 -21.57
N LEU A 20 23.47 10.17 -22.69
CA LEU A 20 24.36 9.84 -23.80
C LEU A 20 24.31 10.87 -24.94
N GLY A 21 23.33 11.78 -24.92
CA GLY A 21 23.10 12.76 -25.99
C GLY A 21 22.37 12.15 -27.21
N GLY A 22 21.52 12.94 -27.86
CA GLY A 22 20.64 12.46 -28.94
C GLY A 22 19.31 11.90 -28.43
N ARG A 23 18.50 11.40 -29.37
CA ARG A 23 17.15 10.88 -29.12
C ARG A 23 16.89 9.61 -29.94
N LEU A 24 16.04 8.74 -29.40
CA LEU A 24 15.44 7.60 -30.08
C LEU A 24 14.02 7.95 -30.47
N THR A 25 13.70 7.91 -31.77
CA THR A 25 12.32 8.06 -32.25
C THR A 25 11.63 6.69 -32.25
N LEU A 26 10.48 6.61 -31.57
CA LEU A 26 9.51 5.53 -31.66
C LEU A 26 8.32 5.99 -32.49
N ASP A 27 7.90 5.17 -33.43
CA ASP A 27 6.83 5.43 -34.37
C ASP A 27 5.98 4.17 -34.60
N ARG A 28 5.01 4.23 -35.51
CA ARG A 28 4.11 3.10 -35.80
C ARG A 28 4.82 1.84 -36.31
N ASP A 29 6.01 1.98 -36.89
CA ASP A 29 6.82 0.88 -37.42
C ASP A 29 7.78 0.31 -36.37
N THR A 30 7.83 0.92 -35.18
CA THR A 30 8.65 0.45 -34.07
C THR A 30 8.10 -0.85 -33.52
N THR A 31 8.94 -1.88 -33.49
CA THR A 31 8.61 -3.24 -33.05
C THR A 31 9.44 -3.67 -31.84
N VAL A 32 8.93 -4.67 -31.11
CA VAL A 32 9.48 -5.16 -29.85
C VAL A 32 10.03 -6.58 -30.02
N ARG A 33 11.29 -6.78 -29.64
CA ARG A 33 11.93 -8.08 -29.53
C ARG A 33 11.98 -8.52 -28.06
N ALA A 34 11.16 -9.50 -27.70
CA ALA A 34 11.28 -10.19 -26.41
C ALA A 34 12.20 -11.40 -26.59
N LEU A 35 13.26 -11.49 -25.80
CA LEU A 35 14.02 -12.74 -25.64
C LEU A 35 13.28 -13.70 -24.69
N PRO A 36 13.63 -15.00 -24.65
CA PRO A 36 12.94 -15.99 -23.83
C PRO A 36 12.77 -15.54 -22.37
N GLY A 37 11.55 -15.59 -21.86
CA GLY A 37 11.17 -15.18 -20.51
C GLY A 37 10.82 -13.70 -20.35
N ALA A 38 11.11 -12.86 -21.35
CA ALA A 38 10.79 -11.43 -21.34
C ALA A 38 9.41 -11.10 -21.93
N GLU A 39 8.67 -12.10 -22.42
CA GLU A 39 7.37 -11.95 -23.07
C GLU A 39 6.33 -11.23 -22.19
N PRO A 40 6.22 -11.50 -20.87
CA PRO A 40 5.29 -10.78 -20.00
C PRO A 40 5.59 -9.27 -19.92
N ALA A 41 6.87 -8.89 -19.82
CA ALA A 41 7.27 -7.50 -19.78
C ALA A 41 7.02 -6.80 -21.13
N ALA A 42 7.24 -7.49 -22.24
CA ALA A 42 6.92 -6.96 -23.57
C ALA A 42 5.40 -6.78 -23.75
N ALA A 43 4.59 -7.71 -23.26
CA ALA A 43 3.14 -7.58 -23.24
C ALA A 43 2.66 -6.41 -22.37
N LEU A 44 3.30 -6.20 -21.20
CA LEU A 44 3.02 -5.06 -20.35
C LEU A 44 3.39 -3.73 -21.04
N LEU A 45 4.55 -3.65 -21.69
CA LEU A 45 4.96 -2.47 -22.44
C LEU A 45 3.93 -2.14 -23.53
N ARG A 46 3.51 -3.13 -24.33
CA ARG A 46 2.49 -2.95 -25.36
C ARG A 46 1.16 -2.49 -24.77
N SER A 47 0.71 -3.06 -23.66
CA SER A 47 -0.59 -2.71 -23.08
C SER A 47 -0.61 -1.32 -22.44
N LEU A 48 0.49 -0.89 -21.82
CA LEU A 48 0.58 0.40 -21.14
C LEU A 48 0.96 1.56 -22.06
N VAL A 49 1.77 1.32 -23.09
CA VAL A 49 2.25 2.36 -24.01
C VAL A 49 1.43 2.38 -25.28
N GLY A 50 1.11 1.22 -25.84
CA GLY A 50 0.65 1.15 -27.23
C GLY A 50 -0.65 1.91 -27.50
N PRO A 51 -1.74 1.65 -26.76
CA PRO A 51 -2.99 2.38 -26.92
C PRO A 51 -2.90 3.88 -26.62
N ALA A 52 -2.15 4.27 -25.57
CA ALA A 52 -2.03 5.67 -25.16
C ALA A 52 -1.19 6.48 -26.17
N ALA A 53 -0.05 5.93 -26.57
CA ALA A 53 0.90 6.58 -27.47
C ALA A 53 0.55 6.41 -28.96
N GLY A 54 -0.44 5.59 -29.32
CA GLY A 54 -0.74 5.26 -30.72
C GLY A 54 0.38 4.46 -31.40
N LEU A 55 1.10 3.64 -30.62
CA LEU A 55 2.21 2.80 -31.09
C LEU A 55 1.80 1.32 -31.01
N PRO A 56 1.67 0.57 -32.11
CA PRO A 56 1.31 -0.84 -32.05
C PRO A 56 2.30 -1.68 -31.26
N LEU A 57 3.60 -1.36 -31.40
CA LEU A 57 4.71 -2.05 -30.73
C LEU A 57 4.70 -3.57 -31.01
N GLU A 58 4.39 -3.95 -32.24
CA GLU A 58 4.22 -5.35 -32.64
C GLU A 58 5.47 -6.20 -32.34
N PRO A 59 5.30 -7.48 -31.98
CA PRO A 59 6.44 -8.39 -31.81
C PRO A 59 7.24 -8.57 -33.10
N SER A 60 8.57 -8.50 -33.02
CA SER A 60 9.47 -8.78 -34.15
C SER A 60 10.84 -9.30 -33.68
N PRO A 61 11.45 -10.31 -34.35
CA PRO A 61 12.80 -10.76 -34.02
C PRO A 61 13.87 -9.69 -34.28
N GLU A 62 13.60 -8.72 -35.14
CA GLU A 62 14.46 -7.57 -35.45
C GLU A 62 14.02 -6.28 -34.75
N GLY A 63 13.17 -6.41 -33.71
CA GLY A 63 12.62 -5.28 -32.97
C GLY A 63 13.69 -4.35 -32.38
N ARG A 64 13.47 -3.04 -32.53
CA ARG A 64 14.35 -1.97 -32.01
C ARG A 64 14.25 -1.79 -30.50
N ILE A 65 13.16 -2.27 -29.89
CA ILE A 65 13.00 -2.33 -28.44
C ILE A 65 13.27 -3.77 -28.02
N VAL A 66 14.38 -4.02 -27.34
CA VAL A 66 14.81 -5.36 -26.91
C VAL A 66 14.60 -5.51 -25.41
N LEU A 67 13.87 -6.54 -25.00
CA LEU A 67 13.72 -6.94 -23.60
C LEU A 67 14.38 -8.31 -23.39
N ALA A 68 15.25 -8.41 -22.39
CA ALA A 68 16.07 -9.60 -22.15
C ALA A 68 16.19 -9.94 -20.67
N LEU A 69 16.00 -11.21 -20.33
CA LEU A 69 16.55 -11.74 -19.09
C LEU A 69 18.04 -11.99 -19.28
N ASP A 70 18.85 -11.48 -18.36
CA ASP A 70 20.31 -11.58 -18.38
C ASP A 70 20.78 -11.98 -16.99
N GLU A 71 20.95 -13.29 -16.77
CA GLU A 71 21.42 -13.84 -15.49
C GLU A 71 22.84 -13.37 -15.13
N GLN A 72 23.61 -12.86 -16.10
CA GLN A 72 24.93 -12.29 -15.85
C GLN A 72 24.87 -10.87 -15.26
N LEU A 73 23.68 -10.25 -15.27
CA LEU A 73 23.40 -8.97 -14.63
C LEU A 73 23.30 -9.13 -13.09
N GLY A 74 24.38 -9.61 -12.48
CA GLY A 74 24.47 -9.86 -11.05
C GLY A 74 24.49 -8.58 -10.21
N GLY A 75 24.14 -8.72 -8.93
CA GLY A 75 24.24 -7.65 -7.94
C GLY A 75 23.09 -6.62 -7.94
N LEU A 76 22.03 -6.86 -8.72
CA LEU A 76 20.86 -5.97 -8.80
C LEU A 76 19.59 -6.52 -8.11
N GLY A 77 19.63 -7.75 -7.59
CA GLY A 77 18.49 -8.38 -6.91
C GLY A 77 17.30 -8.67 -7.82
N GLU A 78 16.16 -9.00 -7.20
CA GLU A 78 14.92 -9.42 -7.91
C GLU A 78 14.27 -8.30 -8.74
N GLU A 79 14.46 -7.05 -8.36
CA GLU A 79 13.74 -5.90 -8.94
C GLU A 79 14.63 -4.95 -9.73
N GLY A 80 15.94 -5.17 -9.74
CA GLY A 80 16.87 -4.29 -10.41
C GLY A 80 17.00 -4.58 -11.91
N TYR A 81 17.35 -3.54 -12.66
CA TYR A 81 17.42 -3.60 -14.12
C TYR A 81 18.46 -2.62 -14.69
N GLY A 82 18.90 -2.91 -15.91
CA GLY A 82 19.69 -2.02 -16.76
C GLY A 82 18.86 -1.58 -17.97
N LEU A 83 18.87 -0.28 -18.27
CA LEU A 83 18.19 0.29 -19.43
C LEU A 83 19.18 1.15 -20.23
N THR A 84 19.33 0.86 -21.52
CA THR A 84 20.13 1.66 -22.45
C THR A 84 19.24 2.11 -23.59
N VAL A 85 19.14 3.42 -23.78
CA VAL A 85 18.47 4.06 -24.92
C VAL A 85 19.55 4.68 -25.79
N GLY A 86 19.80 4.09 -26.95
CA GLY A 86 20.67 4.67 -27.99
C GLY A 86 19.84 5.26 -29.13
N PRO A 87 20.47 5.92 -30.12
CA PRO A 87 19.74 6.60 -31.19
C PRO A 87 18.96 5.64 -32.11
N GLN A 88 19.36 4.37 -32.19
CA GLN A 88 18.74 3.37 -33.06
C GLN A 88 17.87 2.37 -32.30
N ALA A 89 18.15 2.09 -31.03
CA ALA A 89 17.50 1.01 -30.29
C ALA A 89 17.45 1.27 -28.78
N LEU A 90 16.53 0.58 -28.12
CA LEU A 90 16.40 0.50 -26.67
C LEU A 90 16.66 -0.93 -26.23
N LEU A 91 17.51 -1.12 -25.22
CA LEU A 91 17.74 -2.40 -24.56
C LEU A 91 17.34 -2.28 -23.08
N LEU A 92 16.39 -3.10 -22.65
CA LEU A 92 16.02 -3.30 -21.26
C LEU A 92 16.38 -4.71 -20.82
N ARG A 93 17.20 -4.83 -19.78
CA ARG A 93 17.67 -6.11 -19.25
C ARG A 93 17.53 -6.19 -17.73
N ALA A 94 17.26 -7.39 -17.22
CA ALA A 94 17.22 -7.67 -15.79
C ALA A 94 17.58 -9.14 -15.54
N ALA A 95 18.06 -9.48 -14.35
CA ALA A 95 18.28 -10.87 -13.97
C ALA A 95 16.95 -11.61 -13.69
N HIS A 96 15.91 -10.88 -13.29
CA HIS A 96 14.61 -11.41 -12.92
C HIS A 96 13.47 -10.69 -13.67
N PRO A 97 12.32 -11.37 -13.94
CA PRO A 97 11.19 -10.76 -14.63
C PRO A 97 10.69 -9.46 -14.00
N THR A 98 10.65 -9.37 -12.66
CA THR A 98 10.18 -8.17 -11.95
C THR A 98 11.03 -6.95 -12.27
N GLY A 99 12.35 -7.09 -12.43
CA GLY A 99 13.22 -6.01 -12.89
C GLY A 99 12.83 -5.46 -14.27
N LEU A 100 12.44 -6.33 -15.21
CA LEU A 100 11.90 -5.88 -16.50
C LEU A 100 10.60 -5.10 -16.32
N LEU A 101 9.70 -5.53 -15.43
CA LEU A 101 8.46 -4.80 -15.14
C LEU A 101 8.74 -3.38 -14.59
N ARG A 102 9.75 -3.23 -13.73
CA ARG A 102 10.20 -1.90 -13.23
C ARG A 102 10.79 -1.05 -14.35
N GLY A 103 11.60 -1.65 -15.21
CA GLY A 103 12.17 -0.99 -16.36
C GLY A 103 11.14 -0.47 -17.35
N VAL A 104 10.06 -1.22 -17.60
CA VAL A 104 8.93 -0.77 -18.43
C VAL A 104 8.33 0.53 -17.89
N GLN A 105 8.23 0.70 -16.57
CA GLN A 105 7.71 1.93 -15.98
C GLN A 105 8.67 3.11 -16.17
N THR A 106 9.97 2.87 -16.13
CA THR A 106 10.96 3.90 -16.49
C THR A 106 10.88 4.27 -17.96
N VAL A 107 10.70 3.31 -18.87
CA VAL A 107 10.45 3.58 -20.30
C VAL A 107 9.20 4.46 -20.48
N ARG A 108 8.11 4.15 -19.77
CA ARG A 108 6.90 4.99 -19.77
C ARG A 108 7.18 6.42 -19.33
N GLN A 109 8.00 6.61 -18.29
CA GLN A 109 8.32 7.97 -17.82
C GLN A 109 9.35 8.70 -18.71
N LEU A 110 10.17 7.99 -19.49
CA LEU A 110 11.06 8.61 -20.47
C LEU A 110 10.33 9.15 -21.71
N LEU A 111 9.12 8.67 -21.98
CA LEU A 111 8.24 9.27 -22.97
C LEU A 111 7.73 10.64 -22.50
N PRO A 112 7.42 11.56 -23.44
CA PRO A 112 6.68 12.78 -23.13
C PRO A 112 5.36 12.48 -22.42
N ALA A 113 4.89 13.39 -21.56
CA ALA A 113 3.67 13.18 -20.77
C ALA A 113 2.44 12.93 -21.66
N GLU A 114 2.39 13.56 -22.82
CA GLU A 114 1.33 13.43 -23.82
C GLU A 114 1.25 12.02 -24.41
N ALA A 115 2.31 11.21 -24.33
CA ALA A 115 2.28 9.81 -24.75
C ALA A 115 1.50 8.91 -23.77
N LEU A 116 1.20 9.42 -22.57
CA LEU A 116 0.44 8.72 -21.54
C LEU A 116 -1.05 9.09 -21.59
N SER A 117 -1.45 10.12 -22.32
CA SER A 117 -2.85 10.47 -22.48
C SER A 117 -3.51 9.53 -23.50
N GLY A 118 -4.69 9.01 -23.14
CA GLY A 118 -5.45 8.17 -24.06
C GLY A 118 -5.91 8.97 -25.28
N GLY A 119 -5.53 8.55 -26.49
CA GLY A 119 -6.04 9.13 -27.73
C GLY A 119 -5.09 10.05 -28.49
N SER A 120 -3.77 9.99 -28.24
CA SER A 120 -2.81 10.73 -29.07
C SER A 120 -2.81 10.22 -30.52
N THR A 121 -2.84 11.16 -31.47
CA THR A 121 -2.89 10.90 -32.92
C THR A 121 -1.53 11.00 -33.60
N THR A 122 -0.49 11.47 -32.90
CA THR A 122 0.84 11.74 -33.48
C THR A 122 1.53 10.47 -33.96
N GLY A 123 1.41 9.36 -33.20
CA GLY A 123 2.02 8.07 -33.52
C GLY A 123 3.54 8.11 -33.65
N SER A 124 4.20 9.16 -33.13
CA SER A 124 5.66 9.34 -33.13
C SER A 124 6.09 10.09 -31.88
N TRP A 125 7.11 9.58 -31.19
CA TRP A 125 7.59 10.04 -29.89
C TRP A 125 9.10 9.94 -29.79
N GLU A 126 9.72 10.82 -29.02
CA GLU A 126 11.17 10.80 -28.82
C GLU A 126 11.53 10.50 -27.37
N LEU A 127 12.45 9.54 -27.17
CA LEU A 127 13.07 9.28 -25.87
C LEU A 127 14.49 9.86 -25.87
N PRO A 128 14.94 10.46 -24.76
CA PRO A 128 16.34 10.87 -24.63
C PRO A 128 17.25 9.64 -24.59
N CYS A 129 18.41 9.71 -25.25
CA CYS A 129 19.41 8.66 -25.14
C CYS A 129 20.06 8.67 -23.74
N VAL A 130 19.98 7.54 -23.04
CA VAL A 130 20.38 7.39 -21.64
C VAL A 130 20.93 5.99 -21.36
N GLU A 131 21.71 5.89 -20.30
CA GLU A 131 22.05 4.63 -19.63
C GLU A 131 21.61 4.70 -18.17
N ILE A 132 20.84 3.71 -17.73
CA ILE A 132 20.28 3.63 -16.39
C ILE A 132 20.61 2.26 -15.78
N THR A 133 21.04 2.26 -14.53
CA THR A 133 21.08 1.07 -13.67
C THR A 133 20.29 1.42 -12.42
N ASP A 134 19.32 0.59 -12.08
CA ASP A 134 18.34 0.95 -11.07
C ASP A 134 17.97 -0.26 -10.20
N VAL A 135 17.91 -0.05 -8.90
CA VAL A 135 17.63 -1.05 -7.86
C VAL A 135 16.92 -0.36 -6.69
N PRO A 136 15.89 -0.99 -6.08
CA PRO A 136 15.25 -0.41 -4.90
C PRO A 136 16.17 -0.47 -3.67
N ASP A 137 16.11 0.54 -2.81
CA ASP A 137 16.73 0.56 -1.48
C ASP A 137 16.08 -0.45 -0.52
N ARG A 138 14.75 -0.54 -0.56
CA ARG A 138 13.95 -1.40 0.34
C ARG A 138 13.13 -2.42 -0.43
N PRO A 139 13.05 -3.68 0.03
CA PRO A 139 12.23 -4.71 -0.60
C PRO A 139 10.72 -4.49 -0.40
N TRP A 140 10.27 -3.76 0.62
CA TRP A 140 8.85 -3.44 0.83
C TRP A 140 8.54 -1.98 0.54
N ARG A 141 7.62 -1.72 -0.41
CA ARG A 141 7.20 -0.37 -0.80
C ARG A 141 5.70 -0.39 -1.06
N GLY A 142 4.94 -0.19 0.01
CA GLY A 142 3.50 -0.46 0.01
C GLY A 142 2.61 0.78 -0.03
N ALA A 143 1.37 0.57 -0.44
CA ALA A 143 0.26 1.45 -0.14
C ALA A 143 -0.95 0.60 0.26
N MET A 144 -1.59 0.97 1.36
CA MET A 144 -2.84 0.39 1.81
C MET A 144 -4.01 1.21 1.30
N LEU A 145 -5.03 0.52 0.79
CA LEU A 145 -6.32 1.11 0.50
C LEU A 145 -7.40 0.41 1.33
N ASP A 146 -8.08 1.19 2.16
CA ASP A 146 -9.29 0.77 2.86
C ASP A 146 -10.47 0.74 1.88
N VAL A 147 -11.07 -0.44 1.76
CA VAL A 147 -12.32 -0.66 1.01
C VAL A 147 -13.44 -1.12 1.94
N ALA A 148 -13.16 -1.29 3.23
CA ALA A 148 -14.11 -1.66 4.27
C ALA A 148 -14.97 -0.46 4.68
N ARG A 149 -14.41 0.74 4.90
CA ARG A 149 -15.23 1.91 5.28
C ARG A 149 -15.99 2.47 4.09
N HIS A 150 -15.36 2.61 2.92
CA HIS A 150 -16.05 2.88 1.68
C HIS A 150 -15.61 1.95 0.54
N PHE A 151 -16.53 1.11 0.07
CA PHE A 151 -16.30 0.18 -1.04
C PHE A 151 -15.83 0.89 -2.32
N ARG A 152 -14.95 0.22 -3.06
CA ARG A 152 -14.49 0.64 -4.39
C ARG A 152 -14.69 -0.45 -5.43
N PRO A 153 -15.23 -0.13 -6.62
CA PRO A 153 -15.36 -1.11 -7.70
C PRO A 153 -14.01 -1.71 -8.11
N ILE A 154 -14.02 -2.97 -8.57
CA ILE A 154 -12.80 -3.68 -8.96
C ILE A 154 -11.99 -2.97 -10.06
N GLY A 155 -12.68 -2.25 -10.96
CA GLY A 155 -12.05 -1.44 -12.00
C GLY A 155 -11.19 -0.32 -11.43
N TYR A 156 -11.61 0.27 -10.31
CA TYR A 156 -10.81 1.28 -9.62
C TYR A 156 -9.58 0.68 -8.95
N LEU A 157 -9.68 -0.50 -8.34
CA LEU A 157 -8.52 -1.18 -7.75
C LEU A 157 -7.44 -1.49 -8.80
N ARG A 158 -7.84 -1.83 -10.03
CA ARG A 158 -6.90 -1.97 -11.15
C ARG A 158 -6.20 -0.66 -11.50
N ARG A 159 -6.93 0.46 -11.55
CA ARG A 159 -6.35 1.79 -11.74
C ARG A 159 -5.37 2.14 -10.62
N TYR A 160 -5.71 1.85 -9.37
CA TYR A 160 -4.82 2.09 -8.25
C TYR A 160 -3.51 1.30 -8.41
N VAL A 161 -3.59 0.01 -8.77
CA VAL A 161 -2.43 -0.84 -9.10
C VAL A 161 -1.58 -0.25 -10.24
N ASP A 162 -2.18 0.26 -11.31
CA ASP A 162 -1.43 0.92 -12.41
C ASP A 162 -0.61 2.11 -11.90
N LEU A 163 -1.21 2.92 -11.01
CA LEU A 163 -0.54 4.08 -10.43
C LEU A 163 0.55 3.66 -9.42
N LEU A 164 0.34 2.62 -8.62
CA LEU A 164 1.39 2.06 -7.75
C LEU A 164 2.58 1.57 -8.59
N ALA A 165 2.31 0.80 -9.64
CA ALA A 165 3.32 0.25 -10.53
C ALA A 165 4.12 1.34 -11.24
N LEU A 166 3.45 2.39 -11.74
CA LEU A 166 4.12 3.54 -12.37
C LEU A 166 5.20 4.15 -11.45
N HIS A 167 4.95 4.19 -10.15
CA HIS A 167 5.86 4.71 -9.13
C HIS A 167 6.72 3.63 -8.47
N LYS A 168 6.76 2.42 -9.04
CA LYS A 168 7.55 1.28 -8.56
C LYS A 168 7.26 0.84 -7.11
N LEU A 169 6.08 1.18 -6.59
CA LEU A 169 5.51 0.57 -5.40
C LEU A 169 5.11 -0.86 -5.74
N ASN A 170 5.38 -1.81 -4.84
CA ASN A 170 5.27 -3.24 -5.12
C ASN A 170 4.22 -3.96 -4.30
N THR A 171 3.54 -3.26 -3.39
CA THR A 171 2.54 -3.88 -2.51
C THR A 171 1.28 -3.03 -2.47
N LEU A 172 0.15 -3.67 -2.81
CA LEU A 172 -1.18 -3.20 -2.47
C LEU A 172 -1.62 -3.95 -1.21
N HIS A 173 -1.68 -3.25 -0.09
CA HIS A 173 -2.30 -3.76 1.12
C HIS A 173 -3.81 -3.48 1.05
N LEU A 174 -4.63 -4.52 0.95
CA LEU A 174 -6.07 -4.38 0.72
C LEU A 174 -6.83 -4.70 2.00
N HIS A 175 -7.30 -3.63 2.66
CA HIS A 175 -8.08 -3.71 3.91
C HIS A 175 -9.54 -4.02 3.60
N LEU A 176 -9.89 -5.32 3.70
CA LEU A 176 -11.12 -5.91 3.16
C LEU A 176 -12.27 -5.96 4.16
N THR A 177 -12.00 -5.81 5.45
CA THR A 177 -13.02 -6.00 6.50
C THR A 177 -12.79 -5.01 7.61
N ASP A 178 -13.87 -4.46 8.15
CA ASP A 178 -13.86 -3.65 9.35
C ASP A 178 -15.26 -3.64 9.99
N ASP A 179 -15.46 -2.84 11.03
CA ASP A 179 -16.73 -2.66 11.70
C ASP A 179 -17.86 -2.19 10.78
N GLN A 180 -17.52 -1.38 9.77
CA GLN A 180 -18.47 -0.72 8.86
C GLN A 180 -18.65 -1.48 7.53
N GLY A 181 -18.01 -2.63 7.35
CA GLY A 181 -18.19 -3.43 6.16
C GLY A 181 -17.29 -4.66 6.03
N TRP A 182 -17.87 -5.72 5.47
CA TRP A 182 -17.14 -6.93 5.07
C TRP A 182 -17.19 -7.10 3.55
N ARG A 183 -16.03 -7.18 2.88
CA ARG A 183 -15.94 -7.06 1.41
C ARG A 183 -15.60 -8.35 0.65
N MET A 184 -15.28 -9.45 1.33
CA MET A 184 -14.90 -10.72 0.67
C MET A 184 -15.85 -11.87 1.01
N PRO A 185 -16.38 -12.64 0.05
CA PRO A 185 -17.27 -13.76 0.35
C PRO A 185 -16.49 -14.92 0.97
N VAL A 186 -17.13 -15.59 1.92
CA VAL A 186 -16.65 -16.83 2.55
C VAL A 186 -17.77 -17.86 2.42
N ASP A 187 -17.53 -18.98 1.77
CA ASP A 187 -18.58 -19.92 1.34
C ASP A 187 -19.30 -20.53 2.55
N ALA A 188 -18.57 -20.84 3.61
CA ALA A 188 -19.14 -21.33 4.88
C ALA A 188 -19.93 -20.25 5.64
N TYR A 189 -19.71 -18.97 5.33
CA TYR A 189 -20.28 -17.82 6.04
C TYR A 189 -20.90 -16.79 5.08
N PRO A 190 -21.95 -17.17 4.31
CA PRO A 190 -22.52 -16.31 3.26
C PRO A 190 -23.14 -15.01 3.78
N ARG A 191 -23.49 -14.92 5.08
CA ARG A 191 -24.04 -13.68 5.67
C ARG A 191 -22.99 -12.60 5.85
N LEU A 192 -21.69 -12.91 5.77
CA LEU A 192 -20.65 -11.91 5.82
C LEU A 192 -20.81 -10.88 4.69
N THR A 193 -21.22 -11.30 3.49
CA THR A 193 -21.51 -10.38 2.39
C THR A 193 -22.99 -10.09 2.21
N SER A 194 -23.92 -10.99 2.56
CA SER A 194 -25.36 -10.66 2.43
C SER A 194 -25.89 -9.74 3.53
N VAL A 195 -25.21 -9.65 4.67
CA VAL A 195 -25.50 -8.72 5.79
C VAL A 195 -24.32 -7.78 6.02
N GLY A 196 -23.14 -8.33 6.31
CA GLY A 196 -21.97 -7.56 6.74
C GLY A 196 -21.44 -6.56 5.73
N SER A 197 -21.81 -6.64 4.44
CA SER A 197 -21.38 -5.67 3.44
C SER A 197 -22.23 -4.40 3.40
N ARG A 198 -23.32 -4.30 4.18
CA ARG A 198 -24.29 -3.22 4.07
C ARG A 198 -24.52 -2.53 5.41
N ARG A 199 -24.45 -1.20 5.40
CA ARG A 199 -24.89 -0.34 6.51
C ARG A 199 -25.94 0.66 6.06
N ALA A 200 -26.78 1.10 6.98
CA ALA A 200 -27.94 1.94 6.67
C ALA A 200 -27.58 3.40 6.31
N ARG A 201 -26.47 3.90 6.84
CA ARG A 201 -25.97 5.28 6.69
C ARG A 201 -24.50 5.35 7.09
N SER A 202 -23.86 6.49 6.89
CA SER A 202 -22.47 6.74 7.29
C SER A 202 -22.31 8.08 8.00
N GLN A 203 -21.40 8.12 8.98
CA GLN A 203 -20.96 9.38 9.57
C GLN A 203 -20.28 10.28 8.51
N ARG A 204 -20.66 11.55 8.44
CA ARG A 204 -20.21 12.49 7.40
C ARG A 204 -18.90 13.20 7.73
N GLU A 205 -18.66 13.47 9.00
CA GLU A 205 -17.55 14.31 9.43
C GLU A 205 -17.09 13.90 10.82
N PRO A 206 -15.89 14.33 11.24
CA PRO A 206 -15.43 14.13 12.61
C PRO A 206 -16.46 14.60 13.63
N SER A 207 -16.57 13.89 14.75
CA SER A 207 -17.50 14.26 15.81
C SER A 207 -17.17 15.65 16.36
N GLY A 208 -18.14 16.56 16.30
CA GLY A 208 -18.03 17.93 16.78
C GLY A 208 -18.79 18.18 18.08
N PRO A 209 -18.80 19.43 18.59
CA PRO A 209 -19.58 19.81 19.77
C PRO A 209 -21.08 19.53 19.64
N ASP A 210 -21.61 19.63 18.42
CA ASP A 210 -23.02 19.39 18.07
C ASP A 210 -23.35 17.89 17.87
N GLY A 211 -22.38 17.00 18.11
CA GLY A 211 -22.52 15.56 18.04
C GLY A 211 -22.04 14.95 16.73
N VAL A 212 -22.66 13.82 16.34
CA VAL A 212 -22.28 13.04 15.15
C VAL A 212 -23.33 13.19 14.08
N HIS A 213 -22.91 13.61 12.88
CA HIS A 213 -23.78 13.82 11.74
C HIS A 213 -23.69 12.64 10.76
N PHE A 214 -24.85 12.21 10.25
CA PHE A 214 -24.98 11.09 9.34
C PHE A 214 -25.50 11.52 7.98
N ASP A 215 -25.15 10.77 6.94
CA ASP A 215 -25.91 10.77 5.71
C ASP A 215 -27.22 9.97 5.84
N ALA A 216 -28.02 10.01 4.78
CA ALA A 216 -29.23 9.20 4.65
C ALA A 216 -29.06 8.17 3.51
N VAL A 217 -27.81 7.80 3.20
CA VAL A 217 -27.48 6.99 2.03
C VAL A 217 -26.94 5.63 2.52
N PRO A 218 -27.69 4.54 2.30
CA PRO A 218 -27.17 3.21 2.55
C PRO A 218 -25.88 2.98 1.76
N HIS A 219 -24.89 2.38 2.40
CA HIS A 219 -23.62 2.03 1.77
C HIS A 219 -23.49 0.51 1.72
N GLU A 220 -23.16 -0.02 0.54
CA GLU A 220 -23.02 -1.45 0.30
C GLU A 220 -21.95 -1.77 -0.74
N GLY A 221 -21.52 -3.03 -0.75
CA GLY A 221 -20.63 -3.57 -1.76
C GLY A 221 -19.74 -4.69 -1.22
N ALA A 222 -19.57 -5.74 -2.02
CA ALA A 222 -18.63 -6.82 -1.77
C ALA A 222 -18.08 -7.29 -3.12
N TYR A 223 -16.86 -7.82 -3.11
CA TYR A 223 -16.25 -8.43 -4.27
C TYR A 223 -16.74 -9.87 -4.45
N THR A 224 -16.57 -10.42 -5.63
CA THR A 224 -16.56 -11.87 -5.83
C THR A 224 -15.15 -12.43 -5.74
N LYS A 225 -14.98 -13.72 -5.42
CA LYS A 225 -13.67 -14.38 -5.50
C LYS A 225 -13.05 -14.27 -6.89
N ALA A 226 -13.87 -14.31 -7.95
CA ALA A 226 -13.41 -14.17 -9.33
C ALA A 226 -12.83 -12.77 -9.61
N GLU A 227 -13.47 -11.72 -9.10
CA GLU A 227 -12.94 -10.35 -9.19
C GLU A 227 -11.62 -10.20 -8.44
N LEU A 228 -11.54 -10.72 -7.21
CA LEU A 228 -10.31 -10.66 -6.41
C LEU A 228 -9.16 -11.45 -7.05
N ARG A 229 -9.39 -12.69 -7.51
CA ARG A 229 -8.38 -13.46 -8.27
C ARG A 229 -7.97 -12.73 -9.56
N GLY A 230 -8.91 -12.07 -10.21
CA GLY A 230 -8.65 -11.22 -11.37
C GLY A 230 -7.76 -10.02 -11.04
N LEU A 231 -7.99 -9.35 -9.90
CA LEU A 231 -7.15 -8.26 -9.42
C LEU A 231 -5.74 -8.75 -9.05
N VAL A 232 -5.63 -9.88 -8.33
CA VAL A 232 -4.35 -10.50 -7.98
C VAL A 232 -3.51 -10.77 -9.22
N ARG A 233 -4.09 -11.41 -10.25
CA ARG A 233 -3.38 -11.64 -11.52
C ARG A 233 -2.97 -10.34 -12.19
N TYR A 234 -3.89 -9.37 -12.26
CA TYR A 234 -3.65 -8.07 -12.87
C TYR A 234 -2.51 -7.30 -12.17
N ALA A 235 -2.44 -7.37 -10.85
CA ALA A 235 -1.38 -6.78 -10.04
C ALA A 235 -0.04 -7.49 -10.24
N ALA A 236 -0.02 -8.82 -10.27
CA ALA A 236 1.19 -9.60 -10.52
C ALA A 236 1.81 -9.28 -11.90
N GLU A 237 1.00 -9.09 -12.94
CA GLU A 237 1.45 -8.65 -14.28
C GLU A 237 2.17 -7.28 -14.27
N ARG A 238 1.97 -6.49 -13.21
CA ARG A 238 2.60 -5.17 -12.99
C ARG A 238 3.68 -5.20 -11.90
N GLY A 239 3.98 -6.39 -11.39
CA GLY A 239 4.92 -6.57 -10.28
C GLY A 239 4.39 -6.01 -8.96
N VAL A 240 3.08 -5.99 -8.74
CA VAL A 240 2.45 -5.59 -7.48
C VAL A 240 1.87 -6.82 -6.80
N THR A 241 2.26 -7.07 -5.56
CA THR A 241 1.67 -8.10 -4.70
C THR A 241 0.44 -7.52 -4.01
N VAL A 242 -0.66 -8.27 -3.98
CA VAL A 242 -1.85 -7.91 -3.20
C VAL A 242 -1.80 -8.67 -1.87
N VAL A 243 -1.60 -7.93 -0.78
CA VAL A 243 -1.61 -8.45 0.59
C VAL A 243 -3.01 -8.21 1.14
N PRO A 244 -3.80 -9.27 1.42
CA PRO A 244 -5.13 -9.10 2.01
C PRO A 244 -5.01 -8.83 3.50
N GLU A 245 -5.95 -8.03 4.01
CA GLU A 245 -6.18 -7.86 5.43
C GLU A 245 -7.61 -8.25 5.80
N VAL A 246 -7.71 -9.12 6.81
CA VAL A 246 -8.96 -9.46 7.48
C VAL A 246 -8.78 -9.22 8.97
N GLU A 247 -9.49 -8.23 9.48
CA GLU A 247 -9.41 -7.76 10.86
C GLU A 247 -9.84 -8.83 11.86
N MET A 248 -9.02 -9.00 12.89
CA MET A 248 -9.33 -9.78 14.08
C MET A 248 -8.37 -9.44 15.23
N PRO A 249 -8.78 -9.55 16.51
CA PRO A 249 -10.14 -9.81 16.99
C PRO A 249 -11.00 -8.55 17.18
N GLY A 250 -10.42 -7.35 17.02
CA GLY A 250 -11.12 -6.07 16.92
C GLY A 250 -11.59 -5.79 15.49
N HIS A 251 -12.23 -4.65 15.25
CA HIS A 251 -12.71 -4.22 13.91
C HIS A 251 -13.59 -5.26 13.18
N VAL A 252 -14.43 -5.96 13.93
CA VAL A 252 -15.20 -7.14 13.47
C VAL A 252 -16.71 -6.94 13.54
N ARG A 253 -17.20 -5.72 13.83
CA ARG A 253 -18.64 -5.46 14.02
C ARG A 253 -19.49 -5.88 12.82
N ALA A 254 -18.99 -5.79 11.60
CA ALA A 254 -19.70 -6.27 10.41
C ALA A 254 -19.89 -7.81 10.41
N ALA A 255 -18.88 -8.56 10.85
CA ALA A 255 -18.98 -10.01 11.00
C ALA A 255 -19.95 -10.38 12.14
N LEU A 256 -19.90 -9.64 13.26
CA LEU A 256 -20.78 -9.87 14.41
C LEU A 256 -22.24 -9.48 14.16
N ALA A 257 -22.51 -8.52 13.27
CA ALA A 257 -23.87 -8.26 12.77
C ALA A 257 -24.40 -9.43 11.91
N ALA A 258 -23.52 -10.08 11.14
CA ALA A 258 -23.87 -11.23 10.35
C ALA A 258 -23.99 -12.52 11.17
N TYR A 259 -23.16 -12.70 12.20
CA TYR A 259 -23.08 -13.90 13.04
C TYR A 259 -22.84 -13.50 14.51
N PRO A 260 -23.89 -13.08 15.25
CA PRO A 260 -23.77 -12.63 16.64
C PRO A 260 -23.16 -13.67 17.59
N GLU A 261 -23.31 -14.95 17.27
CA GLU A 261 -22.74 -16.07 18.03
C GLU A 261 -21.22 -16.04 18.15
N LEU A 262 -20.51 -15.34 17.26
CA LEU A 262 -19.06 -15.19 17.30
C LEU A 262 -18.59 -14.18 18.36
N GLY A 263 -19.50 -13.41 18.97
CA GLY A 263 -19.17 -12.38 19.95
C GLY A 263 -19.17 -12.87 21.40
N ASN A 264 -18.98 -11.93 22.33
CA ASN A 264 -19.06 -12.20 23.78
C ASN A 264 -20.49 -12.25 24.33
N ASN A 265 -21.46 -11.75 23.57
CA ASN A 265 -22.88 -11.72 23.93
C ASN A 265 -23.75 -12.21 22.76
N PRO A 266 -23.86 -13.54 22.51
CA PRO A 266 -24.55 -14.11 21.35
C PRO A 266 -26.01 -13.70 21.17
N GLY A 267 -26.71 -13.35 22.26
CA GLY A 267 -28.10 -12.89 22.21
C GLY A 267 -28.26 -11.41 21.84
N ARG A 268 -27.16 -10.67 21.66
CA ARG A 268 -27.19 -9.23 21.33
C ARG A 268 -27.30 -9.06 19.82
N GLU A 269 -28.41 -8.51 19.35
CA GLU A 269 -28.53 -8.10 17.95
C GLU A 269 -27.66 -6.87 17.68
N LEU A 270 -26.95 -6.89 16.56
CA LEU A 270 -26.01 -5.87 16.16
C LEU A 270 -26.26 -5.45 14.72
N ASP A 271 -26.33 -4.15 14.49
CA ASP A 271 -26.17 -3.60 13.15
C ASP A 271 -24.69 -3.50 12.78
N VAL A 272 -24.41 -3.54 11.46
CA VAL A 272 -23.13 -3.11 10.89
C VAL A 272 -22.92 -1.64 11.27
N TRP A 273 -21.72 -1.30 11.75
CA TRP A 273 -21.50 0.00 12.39
C TRP A 273 -21.62 1.15 11.37
N ASP A 274 -22.26 2.24 11.77
CA ASP A 274 -22.49 3.41 10.93
C ASP A 274 -21.62 4.62 11.31
N ARG A 275 -20.73 4.45 12.30
CA ARG A 275 -19.85 5.47 12.87
C ARG A 275 -18.38 5.08 12.73
N TRP A 276 -17.51 6.06 12.93
CA TRP A 276 -16.05 5.90 12.93
C TRP A 276 -15.50 5.83 14.35
N GLY A 277 -14.34 5.20 14.51
CA GLY A 277 -13.62 5.09 15.77
C GLY A 277 -13.32 3.64 16.14
N VAL A 278 -13.11 3.41 17.44
CA VAL A 278 -12.80 2.08 18.00
C VAL A 278 -14.08 1.45 18.53
N CYS A 279 -14.48 0.31 17.98
CA CYS A 279 -15.61 -0.45 18.46
C CYS A 279 -15.22 -1.28 19.70
N ASP A 280 -16.06 -1.28 20.74
CA ASP A 280 -15.87 -2.09 21.95
C ASP A 280 -16.30 -3.55 21.77
N THR A 281 -16.88 -3.87 20.62
CA THR A 281 -17.47 -5.17 20.32
C THR A 281 -16.46 -6.01 19.54
N VAL A 282 -15.93 -7.04 20.19
CA VAL A 282 -14.83 -7.86 19.67
C VAL A 282 -15.24 -9.32 19.56
N LEU A 283 -14.46 -10.13 18.83
CA LEU A 283 -14.68 -11.57 18.76
C LEU A 283 -14.59 -12.21 20.15
N GLY A 284 -15.35 -13.28 20.37
CA GLY A 284 -15.17 -14.14 21.53
C GLY A 284 -13.88 -14.98 21.46
N VAL A 285 -13.61 -15.74 22.51
CA VAL A 285 -12.41 -16.61 22.63
C VAL A 285 -12.74 -18.10 22.75
N HIS A 286 -13.92 -18.49 22.27
CA HIS A 286 -14.40 -19.87 22.22
C HIS A 286 -14.02 -20.55 20.89
N GLU A 287 -14.05 -21.88 20.81
CA GLU A 287 -13.46 -22.62 19.69
C GLU A 287 -14.19 -22.40 18.35
N GLU A 288 -15.49 -22.08 18.37
CA GLU A 288 -16.27 -21.74 17.19
C GLU A 288 -15.75 -20.46 16.51
N VAL A 289 -15.25 -19.48 17.28
CA VAL A 289 -14.58 -18.30 16.72
C VAL A 289 -13.30 -18.70 15.99
N PHE A 290 -12.49 -19.58 16.57
CA PHE A 290 -11.29 -20.06 15.90
C PHE A 290 -11.62 -20.91 14.66
N ALA A 291 -12.71 -21.68 14.69
CA ALA A 291 -13.18 -22.38 13.49
C ALA A 291 -13.59 -21.39 12.38
N PHE A 292 -14.30 -20.33 12.73
CA PHE A 292 -14.63 -19.23 11.84
C PHE A 292 -13.37 -18.57 11.25
N CYS A 293 -12.44 -18.11 12.09
CA CYS A 293 -11.21 -17.46 11.63
C CYS A 293 -10.41 -18.37 10.69
N ARG A 294 -10.29 -19.66 10.99
CA ARG A 294 -9.59 -20.63 10.14
C ARG A 294 -10.27 -20.79 8.77
N ALA A 295 -11.60 -20.92 8.74
CA ALA A 295 -12.36 -21.05 7.50
C ALA A 295 -12.23 -19.80 6.63
N VAL A 296 -12.31 -18.60 7.23
CA VAL A 296 -12.07 -17.33 6.54
C VAL A 296 -10.67 -17.30 5.95
N LEU A 297 -9.64 -17.56 6.76
CA LEU A 297 -8.25 -17.48 6.34
C LEU A 297 -7.90 -18.52 5.27
N GLU A 298 -8.49 -19.72 5.30
CA GLU A 298 -8.35 -20.73 4.23
C GLU A 298 -8.80 -20.18 2.88
N GLU A 299 -9.94 -19.51 2.83
CA GLU A 299 -10.42 -18.91 1.58
C GLU A 299 -9.62 -17.67 1.17
N VAL A 300 -9.14 -16.88 2.13
CA VAL A 300 -8.20 -15.78 1.86
C VAL A 300 -6.93 -16.32 1.21
N MET A 301 -6.29 -17.36 1.76
CA MET A 301 -5.06 -17.92 1.20
C MET A 301 -5.26 -18.60 -0.17
N ASP A 302 -6.47 -19.07 -0.47
CA ASP A 302 -6.82 -19.62 -1.78
C ASP A 302 -6.99 -18.54 -2.85
N VAL A 303 -7.49 -17.35 -2.48
CA VAL A 303 -7.63 -16.21 -3.40
C VAL A 303 -6.32 -15.43 -3.55
N PHE A 304 -5.57 -15.27 -2.46
CA PHE A 304 -4.38 -14.42 -2.39
C PHE A 304 -3.10 -15.27 -2.26
N PRO A 305 -2.26 -15.33 -3.30
CA PRO A 305 -1.01 -16.09 -3.28
C PRO A 305 0.10 -15.41 -2.47
N SER A 306 -0.12 -14.18 -1.99
CA SER A 306 0.84 -13.45 -1.16
C SER A 306 1.36 -14.32 0.00
N PRO A 307 2.67 -14.34 0.26
CA PRO A 307 3.20 -15.03 1.44
C PRO A 307 2.70 -14.36 2.72
N TYR A 308 2.46 -13.04 2.69
CA TYR A 308 1.92 -12.28 3.82
C TYR A 308 0.40 -12.29 3.81
N ILE A 309 -0.18 -12.53 4.99
CA ILE A 309 -1.60 -12.33 5.28
C ILE A 309 -1.67 -11.40 6.49
N HIS A 310 -2.31 -10.23 6.32
CA HIS A 310 -2.51 -9.29 7.41
C HIS A 310 -3.76 -9.68 8.19
N ILE A 311 -3.67 -9.74 9.51
CA ILE A 311 -4.79 -10.15 10.38
C ILE A 311 -5.22 -9.06 11.36
N GLY A 312 -4.81 -7.81 11.12
CA GLY A 312 -5.14 -6.68 11.96
C GLY A 312 -4.42 -6.72 13.31
N GLY A 313 -5.20 -6.54 14.37
CA GLY A 313 -4.82 -6.80 15.77
C GLY A 313 -4.60 -5.54 16.62
N GLU A 314 -4.72 -4.36 16.03
CA GLU A 314 -4.79 -3.06 16.70
C GLU A 314 -6.14 -2.82 17.35
N GLU A 315 -6.22 -1.73 18.13
CA GLU A 315 -7.47 -1.11 18.59
C GLU A 315 -8.55 -2.12 19.01
N CYS A 316 -8.16 -3.10 19.81
CA CYS A 316 -9.01 -4.16 20.33
C CYS A 316 -9.27 -3.94 21.83
N PRO A 317 -10.31 -3.19 22.23
CA PRO A 317 -10.68 -3.04 23.63
C PRO A 317 -10.97 -4.39 24.28
N THR A 318 -10.32 -4.67 25.41
CA THR A 318 -10.46 -5.94 26.14
C THR A 318 -11.67 -5.97 27.08
N THR A 319 -12.42 -4.87 27.16
CA THR A 319 -13.54 -4.68 28.10
C THR A 319 -14.61 -5.79 28.01
N GLU A 320 -14.95 -6.25 26.80
CA GLU A 320 -15.92 -7.35 26.68
C GLU A 320 -15.36 -8.68 27.21
N TRP A 321 -14.08 -8.96 27.00
CA TRP A 321 -13.43 -10.15 27.57
C TRP A 321 -13.33 -10.07 29.09
N GLU A 322 -12.97 -8.90 29.62
CA GLU A 322 -12.89 -8.68 31.07
C GLU A 322 -14.23 -8.91 31.76
N ASN A 323 -15.34 -8.64 31.09
CA ASN A 323 -16.69 -8.86 31.60
C ASN A 323 -17.31 -10.22 31.22
N SER A 324 -16.67 -10.99 30.34
CA SER A 324 -17.18 -12.28 29.84
C SER A 324 -16.74 -13.44 30.75
N PRO A 325 -17.69 -14.22 31.32
CA PRO A 325 -17.35 -15.42 32.08
C PRO A 325 -16.53 -16.44 31.28
N ALA A 326 -16.86 -16.62 29.99
CA ALA A 326 -16.17 -17.54 29.10
C ALA A 326 -14.71 -17.09 28.83
N ALA A 327 -14.48 -15.78 28.71
CA ALA A 327 -13.13 -15.26 28.53
C ALA A 327 -12.30 -15.38 29.81
N ARG A 328 -12.89 -15.13 30.99
CA ARG A 328 -12.20 -15.39 32.28
C ARG A 328 -11.82 -16.84 32.46
N GLU A 329 -12.72 -17.77 32.13
CA GLU A 329 -12.44 -19.21 32.15
C GLU A 329 -11.32 -19.56 31.18
N ARG A 330 -11.35 -19.02 29.95
CA ARG A 330 -10.28 -19.22 28.98
C ARG A 330 -8.94 -18.70 29.50
N ALA A 331 -8.89 -17.48 30.01
CA ALA A 331 -7.65 -16.90 30.55
C ALA A 331 -7.05 -17.78 31.66
N ALA A 332 -7.90 -18.28 32.57
CA ALA A 332 -7.46 -19.21 33.61
C ALA A 332 -6.96 -20.55 33.05
N ALA A 333 -7.66 -21.12 32.06
CA ALA A 333 -7.28 -22.38 31.43
C ALA A 333 -5.93 -22.32 30.70
N GLU A 334 -5.62 -21.16 30.10
CA GLU A 334 -4.37 -20.92 29.38
C GLU A 334 -3.24 -20.37 30.30
N GLY A 335 -3.51 -20.21 31.60
CA GLY A 335 -2.54 -19.71 32.57
C GLY A 335 -2.16 -18.24 32.38
N LEU A 336 -3.05 -17.44 31.80
CA LEU A 336 -2.85 -16.01 31.57
C LEU A 336 -3.17 -15.20 32.83
N ALA A 337 -2.52 -14.04 32.98
CA ALA A 337 -2.68 -13.19 34.16
C ALA A 337 -4.11 -12.65 34.32
N ASP A 338 -4.73 -12.26 33.21
CA ASP A 338 -6.07 -11.69 33.14
C ASP A 338 -6.67 -11.86 31.73
N PRO A 339 -7.96 -11.54 31.53
CA PRO A 339 -8.59 -11.59 30.21
C PRO A 339 -7.99 -10.62 29.18
N ALA A 340 -7.31 -9.54 29.58
CA ALA A 340 -6.69 -8.63 28.62
C ALA A 340 -5.51 -9.29 27.89
N ALA A 341 -4.77 -10.16 28.59
CA ALA A 341 -3.72 -10.98 27.99
C ALA A 341 -4.22 -11.98 26.92
N LEU A 342 -5.53 -12.18 26.78
CA LEU A 342 -6.10 -12.99 25.69
C LEU A 342 -5.85 -12.40 24.31
N HIS A 343 -5.59 -11.10 24.19
CA HIS A 343 -5.23 -10.47 22.92
C HIS A 343 -4.01 -11.14 22.28
N GLY A 344 -2.88 -11.16 23.01
CA GLY A 344 -1.65 -11.78 22.53
C GLY A 344 -1.79 -13.29 22.30
N TRP A 345 -2.57 -13.97 23.13
CA TRP A 345 -2.90 -15.40 22.95
C TRP A 345 -3.71 -15.64 21.68
N PHE A 346 -4.74 -14.83 21.41
CA PHE A 346 -5.57 -14.93 20.20
C PHE A 346 -4.71 -14.74 18.96
N MET A 347 -3.93 -13.65 18.93
CA MET A 347 -3.00 -13.36 17.83
C MET A 347 -2.00 -14.49 17.63
N GLY A 348 -1.47 -15.07 18.70
CA GLY A 348 -0.58 -16.23 18.62
C GLY A 348 -1.22 -17.48 18.03
N ARG A 349 -2.47 -17.81 18.41
CA ARG A 349 -3.17 -18.96 17.82
C ARG A 349 -3.43 -18.79 16.33
N ILE A 350 -3.86 -17.60 15.90
CA ILE A 350 -4.10 -17.33 14.48
C ILE A 350 -2.78 -17.26 13.69
N GLY A 351 -1.75 -16.63 14.26
CA GLY A 351 -0.42 -16.58 13.66
C GLY A 351 0.18 -17.97 13.44
N ALA A 352 0.10 -18.85 14.44
CA ALA A 352 0.56 -20.23 14.34
C ALA A 352 -0.14 -20.99 13.21
N PHE A 353 -1.46 -20.80 13.08
CA PHE A 353 -2.23 -21.39 11.98
C PHE A 353 -1.74 -20.95 10.60
N LEU A 354 -1.42 -19.67 10.43
CA LEU A 354 -0.86 -19.14 9.17
C LEU A 354 0.53 -19.73 8.89
N VAL A 355 1.38 -19.83 9.91
CA VAL A 355 2.73 -20.43 9.79
C VAL A 355 2.64 -21.90 9.38
N GLU A 356 1.74 -22.68 9.98
CA GLU A 356 1.48 -24.08 9.62
C GLU A 356 1.08 -24.26 8.15
N ARG A 357 0.46 -23.23 7.54
CA ARG A 357 0.05 -23.18 6.13
C ARG A 357 1.08 -22.53 5.21
N GLY A 358 2.28 -22.28 5.71
CA GLY A 358 3.38 -21.68 4.94
C GLY A 358 3.17 -20.20 4.63
N ARG A 359 2.34 -19.50 5.40
CA ARG A 359 2.17 -18.05 5.31
C ARG A 359 2.90 -17.34 6.43
N ILE A 360 3.18 -16.07 6.20
CA ILE A 360 3.82 -15.16 7.15
C ILE A 360 2.71 -14.28 7.74
N PRO A 361 2.42 -14.40 9.05
CA PRO A 361 1.46 -13.52 9.68
C PRO A 361 2.01 -12.09 9.73
N LEU A 362 1.16 -11.15 9.32
CA LEU A 362 1.40 -9.71 9.41
C LEU A 362 0.33 -9.10 10.31
N GLY A 363 0.72 -8.19 11.19
CA GLY A 363 -0.22 -7.53 12.10
C GLY A 363 0.22 -6.11 12.44
N TRP A 364 -0.76 -5.28 12.80
CA TRP A 364 -0.49 -3.95 13.32
C TRP A 364 0.13 -4.07 14.71
N ALA A 365 1.21 -3.33 14.91
CA ALA A 365 1.88 -3.26 16.19
C ALA A 365 1.71 -1.89 16.85
N GLU A 366 0.95 -1.92 17.93
CA GLU A 366 0.63 -0.86 18.87
C GLU A 366 1.87 -0.36 19.61
N THR A 367 2.72 -1.27 20.11
CA THR A 367 3.96 -0.95 20.87
C THR A 367 5.23 -1.48 20.22
N GLY A 368 5.08 -2.39 19.25
CA GLY A 368 6.20 -3.09 18.60
C GLY A 368 6.68 -4.34 19.35
N THR A 369 6.12 -4.65 20.52
CA THR A 369 6.63 -5.73 21.40
C THR A 369 5.57 -6.72 21.88
N GLU A 370 4.33 -6.58 21.42
CA GLU A 370 3.17 -7.34 21.88
C GLU A 370 2.92 -8.60 21.04
N LEU A 371 3.27 -8.62 19.74
CA LEU A 371 2.96 -9.74 18.84
C LEU A 371 3.99 -10.88 18.92
N PRO A 372 3.66 -12.16 18.67
CA PRO A 372 4.64 -13.25 18.65
C PRO A 372 5.74 -13.08 17.58
N LEU A 373 6.95 -13.61 17.82
CA LEU A 373 8.12 -13.41 16.95
C LEU A 373 7.99 -13.91 15.51
N ASP A 374 7.06 -14.83 15.26
CA ASP A 374 6.77 -15.31 13.90
C ASP A 374 6.08 -14.25 13.03
N PHE A 375 5.58 -13.16 13.64
CA PHE A 375 4.99 -12.04 12.91
C PHE A 375 6.04 -11.13 12.29
N THR A 376 5.79 -10.74 11.04
CA THR A 376 6.20 -9.41 10.58
C THR A 376 5.23 -8.40 11.19
N VAL A 377 5.73 -7.24 11.62
CA VAL A 377 4.90 -6.24 12.31
C VAL A 377 4.87 -4.93 11.55
N MET A 378 3.71 -4.27 11.55
CA MET A 378 3.52 -2.94 10.98
C MET A 378 3.33 -1.91 12.11
N THR A 379 4.36 -1.10 12.37
CA THR A 379 4.34 -0.14 13.49
C THR A 379 3.86 1.22 13.04
N TRP A 380 2.87 1.79 13.73
CA TRP A 380 2.15 2.97 13.22
C TRP A 380 1.98 4.12 14.21
N ARG A 381 1.87 3.85 15.52
CA ARG A 381 1.60 4.90 16.52
C ARG A 381 2.77 5.83 16.77
N ASP A 382 3.91 5.28 17.16
CA ASP A 382 5.09 6.06 17.55
C ASP A 382 6.33 5.62 16.75
N PRO A 383 7.20 6.55 16.31
CA PRO A 383 8.41 6.19 15.57
C PRO A 383 9.35 5.24 16.31
N SER A 384 9.36 5.26 17.65
CA SER A 384 10.21 4.40 18.47
C SER A 384 9.78 2.93 18.46
N HIS A 385 8.52 2.63 18.14
CA HIS A 385 8.00 1.26 18.10
C HIS A 385 8.66 0.43 17.00
N ALA A 386 9.04 1.04 15.87
CA ALA A 386 9.80 0.36 14.82
C ALA A 386 11.17 -0.14 15.33
N LEU A 387 11.87 0.67 16.14
CA LEU A 387 13.13 0.25 16.77
C LEU A 387 12.91 -0.83 17.82
N ALA A 388 11.85 -0.71 18.63
CA ALA A 388 11.51 -1.71 19.64
C ALA A 388 11.24 -3.08 19.00
N ALA A 389 10.44 -3.12 17.93
CA ALA A 389 10.15 -4.32 17.17
C ALA A 389 11.41 -4.94 16.54
N ALA A 390 12.25 -4.12 15.91
CA ALA A 390 13.51 -4.58 15.32
C ALA A 390 14.45 -5.18 16.38
N ARG A 391 14.57 -4.54 17.55
CA ARG A 391 15.39 -5.06 18.68
C ARG A 391 14.86 -6.35 19.24
N ARG A 392 13.54 -6.53 19.25
CA ARG A 392 12.91 -7.77 19.70
C ARG A 392 13.13 -8.92 18.72
N GLY A 393 13.37 -8.61 17.44
CA GLY A 393 13.74 -9.58 16.42
C GLY A 393 12.73 -9.74 15.29
N HIS A 394 11.69 -8.90 15.23
CA HIS A 394 10.72 -8.93 14.13
C HIS A 394 11.33 -8.41 12.83
N GLN A 395 10.73 -8.82 11.71
CA GLN A 395 10.75 -8.01 10.49
C GLN A 395 9.72 -6.89 10.63
N VAL A 396 10.06 -5.68 10.17
CA VAL A 396 9.28 -4.46 10.42
C VAL A 396 8.91 -3.77 9.12
N ILE A 397 7.65 -3.37 9.00
CA ILE A 397 7.18 -2.38 8.03
C ILE A 397 6.87 -1.10 8.81
N ALA A 398 7.61 -0.03 8.55
CA ALA A 398 7.47 1.21 9.28
C ALA A 398 6.37 2.09 8.64
N ALA A 399 5.30 2.34 9.38
CA ALA A 399 4.04 2.91 8.90
C ALA A 399 3.55 4.05 9.81
N HIS A 400 4.48 4.88 10.31
CA HIS A 400 4.15 5.89 11.30
C HIS A 400 3.07 6.87 10.81
N HIS A 401 1.95 6.94 11.51
CA HIS A 401 0.76 7.65 11.05
C HIS A 401 0.97 9.14 10.76
N ARG A 402 1.81 9.84 11.55
CA ARG A 402 2.14 11.25 11.27
C ARG A 402 3.11 11.45 10.11
N ALA A 403 3.48 10.39 9.39
CA ALA A 403 4.36 10.45 8.24
C ALA A 403 3.80 9.75 7.01
N THR A 404 2.94 8.74 7.17
CA THR A 404 2.52 7.87 6.05
C THR A 404 1.01 7.73 5.88
N TYR A 405 0.18 8.28 6.78
CA TYR A 405 -1.28 8.22 6.64
C TYR A 405 -1.74 9.37 5.74
N LEU A 406 -2.32 9.00 4.59
CA LEU A 406 -2.71 9.92 3.53
C LEU A 406 -4.16 10.39 3.71
N ASP A 407 -4.91 9.84 4.65
CA ASP A 407 -6.24 10.29 5.04
C ASP A 407 -6.22 11.60 5.86
N TYR A 408 -5.05 12.03 6.35
CA TYR A 408 -4.85 13.37 6.92
C TYR A 408 -4.80 14.43 5.83
N ALA A 409 -5.23 15.65 6.19
CA ALA A 409 -5.10 16.84 5.35
C ALA A 409 -3.64 17.05 4.91
N GLN A 410 -3.45 17.67 3.74
CA GLN A 410 -2.12 17.87 3.16
C GLN A 410 -1.48 19.19 3.55
N SER A 411 -2.27 20.14 4.05
CA SER A 411 -1.82 21.44 4.53
C SER A 411 -2.76 21.96 5.63
N GLY A 412 -2.41 23.10 6.22
CA GLY A 412 -3.30 23.83 7.15
C GLY A 412 -4.34 24.71 6.45
N ASP A 413 -4.53 24.56 5.13
CA ASP A 413 -5.51 25.35 4.40
C ASP A 413 -6.95 25.00 4.84
N PRO A 414 -7.77 25.97 5.27
CA PRO A 414 -9.16 25.71 5.63
C PRO A 414 -10.02 25.17 4.47
N SER A 415 -9.55 25.27 3.23
CA SER A 415 -10.21 24.72 2.03
C SER A 415 -9.80 23.28 1.71
N GLU A 416 -8.90 22.65 2.48
CA GLU A 416 -8.67 21.21 2.39
C GLU A 416 -10.01 20.46 2.58
N PRO A 417 -10.23 19.35 1.84
CA PRO A 417 -11.41 18.53 2.04
C PRO A 417 -11.43 17.93 3.45
N VAL A 418 -12.61 17.46 3.86
CA VAL A 418 -12.75 16.74 5.14
C VAL A 418 -11.79 15.56 5.16
N ALA A 419 -10.99 15.50 6.21
CA ALA A 419 -9.90 14.57 6.37
C ALA A 419 -9.82 14.13 7.83
N GLN A 420 -8.95 13.18 8.13
CA GLN A 420 -8.75 12.69 9.48
C GLN A 420 -8.31 13.83 10.42
N PRO A 421 -8.91 13.96 11.63
CA PRO A 421 -8.54 14.99 12.58
C PRO A 421 -7.08 14.90 13.02
N GLY A 422 -6.38 16.03 12.94
CA GLY A 422 -5.03 16.18 13.48
C GLY A 422 -4.14 17.08 12.63
N ALA A 423 -2.86 17.07 12.94
CA ALA A 423 -1.87 17.83 12.16
C ALA A 423 -1.78 17.28 10.73
N PRO A 424 -1.63 18.15 9.71
CA PRO A 424 -1.45 17.73 8.33
C PRO A 424 -0.25 16.80 8.14
N VAL A 425 -0.42 15.78 7.29
CA VAL A 425 0.69 14.96 6.79
C VAL A 425 1.07 15.51 5.43
N THR A 426 2.02 16.45 5.43
CA THR A 426 2.43 17.19 4.23
C THR A 426 3.29 16.35 3.30
N LEU A 427 3.42 16.79 2.05
CA LEU A 427 4.34 16.19 1.07
C LEU A 427 5.79 16.14 1.59
N HIS A 428 6.24 17.22 2.23
CA HIS A 428 7.57 17.28 2.84
C HIS A 428 7.72 16.28 3.99
N THR A 429 6.70 16.08 4.82
CA THR A 429 6.74 15.09 5.90
C THR A 429 6.87 13.67 5.36
N VAL A 430 6.08 13.32 4.33
CA VAL A 430 6.14 12.00 3.68
C VAL A 430 7.51 11.78 3.04
N HIS A 431 8.03 12.78 2.31
CA HIS A 431 9.38 12.69 1.77
C HIS A 431 10.40 12.66 2.91
N GLY A 432 10.23 13.40 4.01
CA GLY A 432 11.19 13.48 5.09
C GLY A 432 11.39 12.18 5.87
N TYR A 433 10.40 11.28 5.83
CA TYR A 433 10.36 10.09 6.67
C TYR A 433 11.45 9.07 6.34
N GLU A 434 12.20 8.68 7.36
CA GLU A 434 13.24 7.66 7.28
C GLU A 434 12.83 6.45 8.13
N PRO A 435 12.43 5.32 7.50
CA PRO A 435 11.92 4.15 8.22
C PRO A 435 12.99 3.41 9.03
N ALA A 436 14.29 3.54 8.70
CA ALA A 436 15.37 2.98 9.52
C ALA A 436 16.58 3.94 9.60
N PRO A 437 16.52 4.95 10.48
CA PRO A 437 17.54 6.00 10.59
C PRO A 437 18.97 5.47 10.75
N ALA A 438 19.96 6.11 10.12
CA ALA A 438 21.38 5.71 10.24
C ALA A 438 21.91 5.67 11.68
N ALA A 439 21.26 6.37 12.60
CA ALA A 439 21.62 6.32 14.02
C ALA A 439 21.36 4.94 14.66
N TRP A 440 20.54 4.10 14.04
CA TRP A 440 20.31 2.73 14.48
C TRP A 440 21.48 1.83 14.04
N ALA A 441 21.78 0.83 14.86
CA ALA A 441 22.75 -0.19 14.48
C ALA A 441 22.27 -0.99 13.26
N GLU A 442 23.22 -1.51 12.50
CA GLU A 442 22.96 -2.21 11.22
C GLU A 442 22.01 -3.40 11.44
N ALA A 443 22.19 -4.15 12.53
CA ALA A 443 21.38 -5.33 12.85
C ALA A 443 19.89 -5.03 13.00
N GLU A 444 19.51 -3.86 13.51
CA GLU A 444 18.13 -3.40 13.57
C GLU A 444 17.67 -2.82 12.23
N ARG A 445 18.54 -2.10 11.51
CA ARG A 445 18.17 -1.49 10.22
C ARG A 445 17.82 -2.54 9.17
N VAL A 446 18.54 -3.65 9.10
CA VAL A 446 18.28 -4.74 8.14
C VAL A 446 16.97 -5.47 8.40
N ARG A 447 16.37 -5.32 9.59
CA ARG A 447 15.06 -5.87 9.92
C ARG A 447 13.90 -5.00 9.42
N VAL A 448 14.17 -3.76 9.02
CA VAL A 448 13.16 -2.89 8.44
C VAL A 448 13.07 -3.17 6.95
N LEU A 449 12.03 -3.92 6.57
CA LEU A 449 11.74 -4.30 5.18
C LEU A 449 11.43 -3.09 4.31
N GLY A 450 10.87 -2.03 4.89
CA GLY A 450 10.58 -0.78 4.19
C GLY A 450 9.47 0.03 4.84
N THR A 451 8.72 0.77 4.02
CA THR A 451 7.67 1.69 4.44
C THR A 451 6.40 1.50 3.61
N GLN A 452 5.28 1.98 4.14
CA GLN A 452 3.97 1.88 3.51
C GLN A 452 3.12 3.10 3.83
N ALA A 453 2.41 3.62 2.84
CA ALA A 453 1.34 4.59 3.03
C ALA A 453 0.02 3.91 3.39
N GLN A 454 -0.81 4.59 4.17
CA GLN A 454 -2.15 4.13 4.55
C GLN A 454 -3.15 5.16 4.05
N LEU A 455 -4.23 4.69 3.43
CA LEU A 455 -5.38 5.55 3.16
C LEU A 455 -6.61 4.87 3.73
N TRP A 456 -6.97 5.30 4.94
CA TRP A 456 -8.25 5.01 5.57
C TRP A 456 -9.34 5.86 4.91
N THR A 457 -10.55 5.31 4.82
CA THR A 457 -11.61 5.90 3.99
C THR A 457 -12.83 6.38 4.77
N GLU A 458 -12.74 6.64 6.08
CA GLU A 458 -13.87 7.17 6.88
C GLU A 458 -14.50 8.42 6.24
N TYR A 459 -13.66 9.33 5.74
CA TYR A 459 -14.08 10.58 5.09
C TYR A 459 -13.81 10.62 3.58
N VAL A 460 -13.30 9.52 3.01
CA VAL A 460 -12.89 9.43 1.59
C VAL A 460 -13.88 8.55 0.83
N ARG A 461 -14.80 9.15 0.09
CA ARG A 461 -15.99 8.51 -0.48
C ARG A 461 -15.88 8.23 -1.97
N THR A 462 -15.10 9.01 -2.70
CA THR A 462 -14.96 8.85 -4.15
C THR A 462 -13.53 8.45 -4.58
N PRO A 463 -13.37 7.89 -5.79
CA PRO A 463 -12.07 7.72 -6.45
C PRO A 463 -11.22 9.00 -6.51
N GLU A 464 -11.86 10.13 -6.79
CA GLU A 464 -11.18 11.41 -6.94
C GLU A 464 -10.61 11.91 -5.60
N GLU A 465 -11.36 11.74 -4.50
CA GLU A 465 -10.87 12.07 -3.16
C GLU A 465 -9.69 11.16 -2.75
N ILE A 466 -9.73 9.87 -3.12
CA ILE A 466 -8.59 8.96 -2.90
C ILE A 466 -7.36 9.47 -3.62
N GLU A 467 -7.49 9.82 -4.90
CA GLU A 467 -6.34 10.25 -5.71
C GLU A 467 -5.84 11.64 -5.28
N TYR A 468 -6.74 12.55 -4.89
CA TYR A 468 -6.40 13.85 -4.32
C TYR A 468 -5.55 13.72 -3.06
N LEU A 469 -5.97 12.85 -2.14
CA LEU A 469 -5.22 12.61 -0.90
C LEU A 469 -3.94 11.80 -1.16
N SER A 470 -3.96 10.86 -2.09
CA SER A 470 -2.80 10.01 -2.37
C SER A 470 -1.68 10.76 -3.08
N TYR A 471 -2.02 11.63 -4.03
CA TYR A 471 -1.05 12.31 -4.89
C TYR A 471 -0.98 13.81 -4.60
N PRO A 472 0.24 14.39 -4.52
CA PRO A 472 1.54 13.80 -4.89
C PRO A 472 2.29 13.04 -3.78
N ARG A 473 1.69 12.80 -2.60
CA ARG A 473 2.37 12.16 -1.45
C ARG A 473 2.91 10.75 -1.73
N LEU A 474 2.20 9.94 -2.52
CA LEU A 474 2.72 8.63 -2.96
C LEU A 474 3.95 8.74 -3.87
N CYS A 475 4.11 9.84 -4.62
CA CYS A 475 5.35 10.11 -5.36
C CYS A 475 6.53 10.30 -4.41
N ALA A 476 6.32 11.01 -3.29
CA ALA A 476 7.33 11.20 -2.26
C ALA A 476 7.71 9.90 -1.56
N LEU A 477 6.72 9.08 -1.17
CA LEU A 477 6.98 7.78 -0.56
C LEU A 477 7.72 6.84 -1.53
N ALA A 478 7.32 6.81 -2.79
CA ALA A 478 8.00 6.05 -3.83
C ALA A 478 9.46 6.50 -4.01
N ASP A 479 9.71 7.81 -4.12
CA ASP A 479 11.08 8.34 -4.26
C ASP A 479 11.96 7.95 -3.07
N ARG A 480 11.45 8.05 -1.84
CA ARG A 480 12.22 7.68 -0.65
C ARG A 480 12.47 6.19 -0.50
N SER A 481 11.44 5.37 -0.69
CA SER A 481 11.53 3.92 -0.51
C SER A 481 12.28 3.21 -1.63
N TRP A 482 12.38 3.84 -2.81
CA TRP A 482 13.17 3.33 -3.94
C TRP A 482 14.62 3.83 -3.93
N SER A 483 14.84 5.14 -3.80
CA SER A 483 16.19 5.71 -3.97
C SER A 483 17.07 5.61 -2.73
N GLY A 484 16.48 5.34 -1.55
CA GLY A 484 17.16 5.45 -0.25
C GLY A 484 17.65 6.86 0.08
N GLY A 485 17.29 7.83 -0.76
CA GLY A 485 17.91 9.15 -0.87
C GLY A 485 17.56 10.06 0.31
N ARG A 486 18.57 10.32 1.13
CA ARG A 486 18.53 11.29 2.24
C ARG A 486 18.50 12.72 1.70
N GLY A 487 17.43 13.46 2.00
CA GLY A 487 17.47 14.93 2.13
C GLY A 487 17.58 15.78 0.86
N ASP A 488 17.46 15.23 -0.37
CA ASP A 488 17.40 16.05 -1.60
C ASP A 488 15.97 16.53 -1.89
N TRP A 489 15.39 17.28 -0.95
CA TRP A 489 14.07 17.87 -1.10
C TRP A 489 13.99 18.80 -2.34
N PRO A 490 14.94 19.73 -2.57
CA PRO A 490 14.89 20.59 -3.76
C PRO A 490 14.91 19.82 -5.07
N GLY A 491 15.75 18.78 -5.17
CA GLY A 491 15.81 17.93 -6.35
C GLY A 491 14.54 17.09 -6.55
N PHE A 492 13.92 16.59 -5.47
CA PHE A 492 12.63 15.90 -5.55
C PHE A 492 11.53 16.83 -6.05
N VAL A 493 11.40 18.03 -5.47
CA VAL A 493 10.40 19.02 -5.87
C VAL A 493 10.54 19.38 -7.33
N GLU A 494 11.76 19.56 -7.83
CA GLU A 494 11.99 19.84 -9.25
C GLU A 494 11.51 18.69 -10.14
N ARG A 495 11.86 17.43 -9.83
CA ARG A 495 11.35 16.28 -10.59
C ARG A 495 9.82 16.18 -10.52
N LEU A 496 9.24 16.47 -9.36
CA LEU A 496 7.80 16.41 -9.15
C LEU A 496 7.03 17.44 -9.98
N ARG A 497 7.54 18.68 -10.11
CA ARG A 497 6.93 19.71 -10.98
C ARG A 497 6.81 19.28 -12.43
N HIS A 498 7.78 18.53 -12.95
CA HIS A 498 7.69 17.97 -14.31
C HIS A 498 6.77 16.74 -14.35
N HIS A 499 6.74 15.96 -13.27
CA HIS A 499 5.92 14.76 -13.18
C HIS A 499 4.43 15.05 -13.06
N THR A 500 4.01 16.23 -12.58
CA THR A 500 2.58 16.60 -12.55
C THR A 500 1.96 16.56 -13.94
N ALA A 501 2.69 16.92 -15.00
CA ALA A 501 2.20 16.79 -16.37
C ALA A 501 1.84 15.33 -16.75
N ARG A 502 2.56 14.33 -16.20
CA ARG A 502 2.22 12.91 -16.38
C ARG A 502 0.99 12.53 -15.57
N LEU A 503 0.85 13.06 -14.35
CA LEU A 503 -0.36 12.86 -13.55
C LEU A 503 -1.59 13.47 -14.25
N ASP A 504 -1.45 14.66 -14.84
CA ASP A 504 -2.49 15.31 -15.66
C ASP A 504 -2.85 14.45 -16.87
N ALA A 505 -1.85 13.94 -17.61
CA ALA A 505 -2.08 13.07 -18.77
C ALA A 505 -2.78 11.75 -18.42
N LEU A 506 -2.54 11.23 -17.21
CA LEU A 506 -3.21 10.03 -16.67
C LEU A 506 -4.57 10.35 -16.00
N GLY A 507 -4.97 11.61 -15.99
CA GLY A 507 -6.21 12.09 -15.39
C GLY A 507 -6.27 11.87 -13.88
N VAL A 508 -5.15 12.00 -13.17
CA VAL A 508 -5.10 11.87 -11.71
C VAL A 508 -5.47 13.21 -11.07
N PRO A 509 -6.57 13.32 -10.30
CA PRO A 509 -6.93 14.56 -9.62
C PRO A 509 -6.12 14.75 -8.33
N TYR A 510 -4.81 14.99 -8.47
CA TYR A 510 -3.90 15.21 -7.34
C TYR A 510 -4.12 16.59 -6.70
N ARG A 511 -3.70 16.76 -5.43
CA ARG A 511 -3.67 18.09 -4.81
C ARG A 511 -2.64 18.99 -5.51
N PRO A 512 -3.03 20.18 -6.00
CA PRO A 512 -2.12 21.07 -6.73
C PRO A 512 -0.83 21.40 -5.97
N LEU A 513 0.25 21.65 -6.72
CA LEU A 513 1.52 22.12 -6.17
C LEU A 513 1.49 23.66 -6.05
N ASP A 514 1.15 24.15 -4.85
CA ASP A 514 1.22 25.55 -4.47
C ASP A 514 2.33 25.77 -3.42
N ALA A 515 2.44 27.00 -2.90
CA ALA A 515 3.42 27.32 -1.87
C ALA A 515 3.25 26.45 -0.61
N ARG A 516 2.02 26.15 -0.19
CA ARG A 516 1.71 25.35 1.00
C ARG A 516 2.00 23.87 0.80
N SER A 517 1.82 23.34 -0.43
CA SER A 517 2.22 21.98 -0.79
C SER A 517 3.72 21.75 -0.58
N LEU A 518 4.51 22.80 -0.80
CA LEU A 518 5.97 22.77 -0.81
C LEU A 518 6.59 23.33 0.48
N GLU A 519 5.77 23.78 1.43
CA GLU A 519 6.24 24.26 2.72
C GLU A 519 7.01 23.14 3.44
N GLU A 520 8.26 23.45 3.80
CA GLU A 520 9.06 22.60 4.66
C GLU A 520 8.44 22.65 6.06
N ALA A 521 7.58 21.68 6.37
CA ALA A 521 7.14 21.47 7.73
C ALA A 521 8.38 21.16 8.59
N THR A 522 8.54 21.87 9.71
CA THR A 522 9.53 21.54 10.73
C THR A 522 9.17 20.20 11.37
N TYR A 523 9.57 19.10 10.74
CA TYR A 523 9.61 17.82 11.41
C TYR A 523 10.67 17.94 12.51
N ALA A 524 10.22 18.08 13.76
CA ALA A 524 11.10 17.87 14.89
C ALA A 524 11.50 16.39 14.84
N SER A 525 12.64 16.10 14.20
CA SER A 525 13.33 14.82 14.35
C SER A 525 13.35 14.50 15.85
N PRO A 526 12.96 13.28 16.29
CA PRO A 526 12.89 12.97 17.70
C PRO A 526 14.26 13.25 18.31
N SER A 527 14.34 14.37 19.04
CA SER A 527 15.51 14.72 19.80
C SER A 527 15.70 13.63 20.85
N SER A 528 16.95 13.31 21.14
CA SER A 528 17.36 12.40 22.21
C SER A 528 16.97 12.96 23.59
N GLY A 529 15.68 13.03 23.86
CA GLY A 529 15.09 13.57 25.07
C GLY A 529 14.72 12.45 26.02
N THR A 530 15.57 12.21 27.01
CA THR A 530 15.23 11.43 28.20
C THR A 530 14.02 12.06 28.88
N ALA A 531 12.83 11.47 28.69
CA ALA A 531 11.66 11.82 29.46
C ALA A 531 11.82 11.25 30.89
N ARG A 532 12.02 12.12 31.88
CA ARG A 532 11.76 11.77 33.28
C ARG A 532 10.25 11.61 33.46
N PRO A 533 9.79 10.60 34.21
CA PRO A 533 8.37 10.42 34.50
C PRO A 533 7.92 11.58 35.39
N ARG A 534 6.78 12.18 35.05
CA ARG A 534 6.03 13.00 36.01
C ARG A 534 5.14 12.04 36.81
N SER A 535 5.27 12.18 38.13
CA SER A 535 4.55 11.52 39.21
C SER A 535 3.03 11.57 39.08
#